data_AF-E3MDM5-F1
#
_entry.id   AF-E3MDM5-F1
#
_cell.length_a   1.000
_cell.length_b   1.000
_cell.length_c   1.000
_cell.angle_alpha   90.00
_cell.angle_beta   90.00
_cell.angle_gamma   90.00
#
_symmetry.space_group_name_H-M   'P 1'
#
loop_
_entity.id
_entity.type
_entity.pdbx_description
1 polymer ?
#
loop_
_entity_poly.entity_id
_entity_poly.type
_entity_poly.pdbx_seq_one_letter_code
_entity_poly.pdbx_strand_id
1 'polypeptide(L)'
;MPRQKKSLKYFETRDYIRCILKFLISPIYFYVECVTSYTRTFIFNTNMIFWHSFLVFFISHPFLFYESQDEQRKSEVFSFTICFFLICFLILMISVSFLLRSIQSLIHVQLGLFGMVLSVHSQIFCIFAERREGFDLNIIRIIDAVAVHAYVFFYLLFCNLGTRLYVRLPVKMMPFSFGVKLYVKVIAVLHLIYAIILLIGLESQNQRYHLKLLISSFKIFCSFFISVDAFSMIFTDQFLICKHRERKEDFETKKPIGGTICHVAIRRAFNKRKDFGDLPADFQYDDDIKLHPKWYTKYQPCVEFV
;
A
#
# COMPACT_ATOMS: atom_id res chain seq x y z
N MET A 1 25.38 32.87 24.56
CA MET A 1 24.57 31.93 23.74
C MET A 1 25.48 30.85 23.18
N PRO A 2 25.41 29.60 23.64
CA PRO A 2 26.27 28.54 23.13
C PRO A 2 25.71 27.99 21.81
N ARG A 3 26.58 27.89 20.80
CA ARG A 3 26.35 27.31 19.49
C ARG A 3 25.88 25.85 19.62
N GLN A 4 24.72 25.52 19.07
CA GLN A 4 24.32 24.13 18.81
C GLN A 4 25.33 23.50 17.84
N LYS A 5 26.17 22.60 18.35
CA LYS A 5 26.94 21.66 17.54
C LYS A 5 25.94 20.81 16.74
N LYS A 6 25.90 20.98 15.41
CA LYS A 6 25.38 19.96 14.50
C LYS A 6 26.28 18.72 14.68
N SER A 7 25.82 17.72 15.42
CA SER A 7 26.47 16.41 15.42
C SER A 7 26.23 15.78 14.04
N LEU A 8 27.27 15.69 13.20
CA LEU A 8 27.27 14.70 12.12
C LEU A 8 27.16 13.33 12.80
N LYS A 9 26.04 12.62 12.61
CA LYS A 9 25.95 11.20 12.95
C LYS A 9 26.93 10.48 12.02
N TYR A 10 27.99 9.88 12.56
CA TYR A 10 28.81 8.92 11.85
C TYR A 10 27.92 7.74 11.45
N PHE A 11 27.91 7.39 10.16
CA PHE A 11 27.25 6.17 9.69
C PHE A 11 28.08 4.96 10.16
N GLU A 12 27.47 4.05 10.90
CA GLU A 12 28.14 2.82 11.33
C GLU A 12 28.20 1.81 10.17
N THR A 13 29.19 0.92 10.15
CA THR A 13 29.31 -0.15 9.13
C THR A 13 28.02 -0.98 8.99
N ARG A 14 27.29 -1.16 10.11
CA ARG A 14 25.98 -1.80 10.15
C ARG A 14 24.94 -1.08 9.29
N ASP A 15 24.95 0.24 9.26
CA ASP A 15 24.01 1.03 8.47
C ASP A 15 24.30 0.90 6.97
N TYR A 16 25.57 0.85 6.58
CA TYR A 16 25.97 0.57 5.19
C TYR A 16 25.51 -0.81 4.73
N ILE A 17 25.77 -1.85 5.53
CA ILE A 17 25.33 -3.22 5.21
C ILE A 17 23.81 -3.27 5.07
N ARG A 18 23.07 -2.60 5.96
CA ARG A 18 21.62 -2.53 5.90
C ARG A 18 21.12 -1.85 4.61
N CYS A 19 21.75 -0.75 4.20
CA CYS A 19 21.40 -0.06 2.95
C CYS A 19 21.67 -0.93 1.72
N ILE A 20 22.82 -1.59 1.67
CA ILE A 20 23.18 -2.51 0.56
C ILE A 20 22.18 -3.66 0.48
N LEU A 21 21.86 -4.30 1.62
CA LEU A 21 20.89 -5.40 1.65
C LEU A 21 19.49 -4.94 1.21
N LYS A 22 19.04 -3.77 1.67
CA LYS A 22 17.76 -3.19 1.23
C LYS A 22 17.74 -2.94 -0.28
N PHE A 23 18.81 -2.36 -0.83
CA PHE A 23 18.94 -2.12 -2.26
C PHE A 23 18.92 -3.43 -3.06
N LEU A 24 19.63 -4.47 -2.61
CA LEU A 24 19.65 -5.77 -3.29
C LEU A 24 18.29 -6.48 -3.26
N ILE A 25 17.53 -6.37 -2.17
CA ILE A 25 16.21 -7.01 -2.03
C ILE A 25 15.15 -6.25 -2.82
N SER A 26 15.16 -4.92 -2.78
CA SER A 26 14.22 -4.08 -3.51
C SER A 26 14.82 -2.71 -3.83
N PRO A 27 15.45 -2.57 -5.01
CA PRO A 27 16.07 -1.31 -5.43
C PRO A 27 15.08 -0.15 -5.48
N ILE A 28 13.84 -0.43 -5.91
CA ILE A 28 12.78 0.57 -6.00
C ILE A 28 12.34 1.04 -4.62
N TYR A 29 12.15 0.11 -3.69
CA TYR A 29 11.82 0.47 -2.32
C TYR A 29 12.92 1.31 -1.68
N PHE A 30 14.19 0.94 -1.89
CA PHE A 30 15.32 1.72 -1.42
C PHE A 30 15.31 3.14 -2.01
N TYR A 31 15.07 3.28 -3.31
CA TYR A 31 14.97 4.59 -3.95
C TYR A 31 13.83 5.44 -3.35
N VAL A 32 12.64 4.85 -3.20
CA VAL A 32 11.47 5.52 -2.60
C VAL A 32 11.77 5.95 -1.16
N GLU A 33 12.41 5.10 -0.35
CA GLU A 33 12.83 5.45 1.02
C GLU A 33 13.80 6.64 1.04
N CYS A 34 14.70 6.75 0.06
CA CYS A 34 15.67 7.85 -0.03
C CYS A 34 15.04 9.18 -0.46
N VAL A 35 14.06 9.17 -1.36
CA VAL A 35 13.51 10.41 -1.96
C VAL A 35 12.21 10.89 -1.31
N THR A 36 11.62 10.10 -0.40
CA THR A 36 10.34 10.43 0.22
C THR A 36 10.44 10.55 1.73
N SER A 37 9.60 11.42 2.30
CA SER A 37 9.49 11.54 3.76
C SER A 37 9.13 10.20 4.41
N TYR A 38 9.67 9.92 5.60
CA TYR A 38 9.39 8.69 6.36
C TYR A 38 7.89 8.35 6.42
N THR A 39 7.04 9.35 6.63
CA THR A 39 5.58 9.13 6.71
C THR A 39 4.90 8.69 5.43
N ARG A 40 5.53 8.90 4.27
CA ARG A 40 5.00 8.46 2.99
C ARG A 40 5.21 6.95 2.77
N THR A 41 6.18 6.37 3.47
CA THR A 41 6.59 4.98 3.24
C THR A 41 6.24 4.06 4.41
N PHE A 42 6.31 4.56 5.65
CA PHE A 42 6.30 3.72 6.85
C PHE A 42 5.01 3.74 7.68
N ILE A 43 3.99 4.50 7.27
CA ILE A 43 2.74 4.61 8.06
C ILE A 43 1.84 3.38 7.91
N PHE A 44 1.75 2.83 6.69
CA PHE A 44 0.98 1.65 6.38
C PHE A 44 1.91 0.58 5.83
N ASN A 45 1.71 -0.67 6.26
CA ASN A 45 2.48 -1.80 5.72
C ASN A 45 2.24 -1.95 4.22
N THR A 46 1.04 -1.64 3.77
CA THR A 46 0.63 -1.66 2.37
C THR A 46 1.53 -0.81 1.47
N ASN A 47 2.01 0.36 1.93
CA ASN A 47 2.96 1.16 1.13
C ASN A 47 4.24 0.38 0.88
N MET A 48 4.80 -0.27 1.90
CA MET A 48 6.00 -1.09 1.73
C MET A 48 5.73 -2.28 0.81
N ILE A 49 4.62 -2.99 1.04
CA ILE A 49 4.25 -4.18 0.29
C ILE A 49 4.06 -3.85 -1.19
N PHE A 50 3.39 -2.75 -1.51
CA PHE A 50 3.20 -2.30 -2.89
C PHE A 50 4.53 -2.20 -3.64
N TRP A 51 5.51 -1.49 -3.08
CA TRP A 51 6.80 -1.29 -3.75
C TRP A 51 7.63 -2.57 -3.92
N HIS A 52 7.40 -3.59 -3.11
CA HIS A 52 8.03 -4.90 -3.27
C HIS A 52 7.24 -5.82 -4.22
N SER A 53 5.94 -5.61 -4.36
CA SER A 53 5.07 -6.56 -5.05
C SER A 53 4.70 -6.14 -6.47
N PHE A 54 4.62 -4.84 -6.78
CA PHE A 54 4.05 -4.38 -8.05
C PHE A 54 4.85 -4.86 -9.27
N LEU A 55 6.19 -4.82 -9.22
CA LEU A 55 7.03 -5.36 -10.29
C LEU A 55 6.89 -6.86 -10.42
N VAL A 56 6.90 -7.58 -9.29
CA VAL A 56 6.78 -9.04 -9.30
C VAL A 56 5.45 -9.45 -9.92
N PHE A 57 4.36 -8.78 -9.55
CA PHE A 57 3.03 -9.07 -10.09
C PHE A 57 2.98 -8.83 -11.60
N PHE A 58 3.51 -7.70 -12.07
CA PHE A 58 3.57 -7.39 -13.49
C PHE A 58 4.48 -8.35 -14.28
N ILE A 59 5.73 -8.53 -13.86
CA ILE A 59 6.71 -9.36 -14.55
C ILE A 59 6.26 -10.83 -14.55
N SER A 60 5.60 -11.30 -13.50
CA SER A 60 5.14 -12.69 -13.41
C SER A 60 4.07 -13.06 -14.45
N HIS A 61 3.24 -12.11 -14.87
CA HIS A 61 2.11 -12.36 -15.79
C HIS A 61 2.49 -13.19 -17.03
N PRO A 62 3.47 -12.79 -17.87
CA PRO A 62 3.85 -13.57 -19.03
C PRO A 62 4.38 -14.98 -18.68
N PHE A 63 5.12 -15.11 -17.58
CA PHE A 63 5.69 -16.40 -17.15
C PHE A 63 4.68 -17.34 -16.52
N LEU A 64 3.52 -16.83 -16.09
CA LEU A 64 2.46 -17.66 -15.54
C LEU A 64 1.56 -18.21 -16.64
N PHE A 65 1.21 -17.40 -17.63
CA PHE A 65 0.09 -17.70 -18.53
C PHE A 65 0.47 -18.02 -19.98
N TYR A 66 1.72 -17.88 -20.40
CA TYR A 66 2.14 -18.17 -21.79
C TYR A 66 3.14 -19.32 -21.85
N GLU A 67 2.91 -20.29 -22.74
CA GLU A 67 3.73 -21.51 -22.80
C GLU A 67 5.03 -21.27 -23.58
N SER A 68 5.01 -20.42 -24.60
CA SER A 68 6.17 -20.10 -25.44
C SER A 68 6.34 -18.59 -25.67
N GLN A 69 7.57 -18.18 -26.00
CA GLN A 69 7.87 -16.80 -26.38
C GLN A 69 7.16 -16.38 -27.68
N ASP A 70 6.94 -17.32 -28.60
CA ASP A 70 6.22 -17.04 -29.84
C ASP A 70 4.73 -16.77 -29.60
N GLU A 71 4.11 -17.53 -28.69
CA GLU A 71 2.73 -17.28 -28.25
C GLU A 71 2.63 -15.92 -27.56
N GLN A 72 3.57 -15.63 -26.66
CA GLN A 72 3.66 -14.35 -25.96
C GLN A 72 3.78 -13.17 -26.94
N ARG A 73 4.68 -13.26 -27.94
CA ARG A 73 4.92 -12.18 -28.92
C ARG A 73 3.72 -11.92 -29.82
N LYS A 74 2.94 -12.96 -30.13
CA LYS A 74 1.74 -12.85 -30.97
C LYS A 74 0.50 -12.40 -30.19
N SER A 75 0.57 -12.36 -28.85
CA SER A 75 -0.59 -12.04 -28.02
C SER A 75 -0.86 -10.53 -27.95
N GLU A 76 -2.05 -10.13 -28.38
CA GLU A 76 -2.56 -8.77 -28.23
C GLU A 76 -2.72 -8.39 -26.75
N VAL A 77 -3.14 -9.34 -25.91
CA VAL A 77 -3.28 -9.14 -24.45
C VAL A 77 -1.94 -8.80 -23.81
N PHE A 78 -0.87 -9.49 -24.21
CA PHE A 78 0.48 -9.22 -23.70
C PHE A 78 0.97 -7.82 -24.12
N SER A 79 0.76 -7.48 -25.39
CA SER A 79 1.13 -6.16 -25.93
C SER A 79 0.38 -5.03 -25.22
N PHE A 80 -0.93 -5.18 -25.02
CA PHE A 80 -1.75 -4.25 -24.24
C PHE A 80 -1.26 -4.12 -22.81
N THR A 81 -0.93 -5.25 -22.16
CA THR A 81 -0.45 -5.28 -20.77
C THR A 81 0.84 -4.50 -20.59
N ILE A 82 1.80 -4.63 -21.52
CA ILE A 82 3.03 -3.81 -21.50
C ILE A 82 2.69 -2.33 -21.67
N CYS A 83 1.94 -1.97 -22.72
CA CYS A 83 1.64 -0.58 -23.03
C CYS A 83 0.91 0.10 -21.86
N PHE A 84 -0.10 -0.55 -21.30
CA PHE A 84 -0.87 -0.01 -20.19
C PHE A 84 -0.03 0.06 -18.91
N PHE A 85 0.81 -0.93 -18.62
CA PHE A 85 1.74 -0.85 -17.49
C PHE A 85 2.69 0.33 -17.60
N LEU A 86 3.27 0.58 -18.79
CA LEU A 86 4.13 1.74 -19.02
C LEU A 86 3.37 3.05 -18.80
N ILE A 87 2.12 3.15 -19.25
CA ILE A 87 1.25 4.31 -19.00
C ILE A 87 0.97 4.46 -17.51
N CYS A 88 0.58 3.40 -16.80
CA CYS A 88 0.33 3.44 -15.37
C CYS A 88 1.58 3.79 -14.56
N PHE A 89 2.75 3.26 -14.95
CA PHE A 89 4.02 3.58 -14.33
C PHE A 89 4.39 5.04 -14.57
N LEU A 90 4.22 5.55 -15.79
CA LEU A 90 4.41 6.96 -16.11
C LEU A 90 3.45 7.83 -15.29
N ILE A 91 2.17 7.47 -15.21
CA ILE A 91 1.19 8.13 -14.35
C ILE A 91 1.62 8.05 -12.90
N LEU A 92 2.15 6.94 -12.40
CA LEU A 92 2.66 6.83 -11.03
C LEU A 92 3.80 7.84 -10.79
N MET A 93 4.76 7.93 -11.71
CA MET A 93 5.87 8.89 -11.62
C MET A 93 5.38 10.36 -11.74
N ILE A 94 4.43 10.63 -12.62
CA ILE A 94 3.83 11.96 -12.80
C ILE A 94 2.89 12.31 -11.64
N SER A 95 2.13 11.37 -11.11
CA SER A 95 1.16 11.60 -10.02
C SER A 95 1.83 11.89 -8.70
N VAL A 96 3.01 11.29 -8.44
CA VAL A 96 3.95 11.74 -7.40
C VAL A 96 4.29 13.23 -7.55
N SER A 97 4.23 13.76 -8.78
CA SER A 97 4.55 15.16 -9.11
C SER A 97 3.33 16.09 -9.26
N PHE A 98 2.14 15.59 -9.62
CA PHE A 98 1.01 16.44 -10.06
C PHE A 98 -0.38 16.13 -9.46
N LEU A 99 -0.62 14.95 -8.88
CA LEU A 99 -1.91 14.62 -8.23
C LEU A 99 -1.93 15.20 -6.80
N LEU A 100 -1.84 16.52 -6.74
CA LEU A 100 -1.70 17.31 -5.52
C LEU A 100 -3.07 17.51 -4.88
N ARG A 101 -3.60 16.46 -4.28
CA ARG A 101 -4.61 16.65 -3.22
C ARG A 101 -3.88 17.24 -2.03
N SER A 102 -4.31 18.40 -1.56
CA SER A 102 -3.74 18.99 -0.36
C SER A 102 -3.96 18.08 0.86
N ILE A 103 -5.10 17.40 0.92
CA ILE A 103 -5.48 16.52 2.03
C ILE A 103 -5.89 15.15 1.47
N GLN A 104 -5.29 14.08 2.00
CA GLN A 104 -5.69 12.71 1.72
C GLN A 104 -7.09 12.44 2.29
N SER A 105 -7.95 11.80 1.52
CA SER A 105 -9.33 11.49 1.92
C SER A 105 -9.44 10.04 2.41
N LEU A 106 -10.13 9.83 3.54
CA LEU A 106 -10.36 8.51 4.12
C LEU A 106 -11.06 7.57 3.13
N ILE A 107 -12.06 8.06 2.38
CA ILE A 107 -12.81 7.25 1.41
C ILE A 107 -11.87 6.72 0.32
N HIS A 108 -10.93 7.55 -0.16
CA HIS A 108 -9.96 7.12 -1.18
C HIS A 108 -8.97 6.10 -0.63
N VAL A 109 -8.56 6.26 0.65
CA VAL A 109 -7.74 5.27 1.36
C VAL A 109 -8.48 3.93 1.48
N GLN A 110 -9.74 3.94 1.90
CA GLN A 110 -10.57 2.74 2.04
C GLN A 110 -10.80 2.04 0.70
N LEU A 111 -11.20 2.79 -0.34
CA LEU A 111 -11.41 2.26 -1.69
C LEU A 111 -10.12 1.72 -2.31
N GLY A 112 -9.00 2.44 -2.14
CA GLY A 112 -7.70 1.99 -2.61
C GLY A 112 -7.25 0.70 -1.93
N LEU A 113 -7.36 0.62 -0.60
CA LEU A 113 -7.04 -0.61 0.13
C LEU A 113 -7.93 -1.79 -0.28
N PHE A 114 -9.25 -1.59 -0.34
CA PHE A 114 -10.20 -2.61 -0.75
C PHE A 114 -9.93 -3.10 -2.18
N GLY A 115 -9.73 -2.18 -3.12
CA GLY A 115 -9.45 -2.52 -4.51
C GLY A 115 -8.12 -3.24 -4.69
N MET A 116 -7.08 -2.88 -3.93
CA MET A 116 -5.83 -3.64 -3.93
C MET A 116 -6.00 -5.08 -3.42
N VAL A 117 -6.78 -5.29 -2.36
CA VAL A 117 -7.12 -6.66 -1.90
C VAL A 117 -7.80 -7.42 -3.04
N LEU A 118 -8.86 -6.86 -3.62
CA LEU A 118 -9.60 -7.50 -4.70
C LEU A 118 -8.70 -7.85 -5.89
N SER A 119 -7.84 -6.92 -6.32
CA SER A 119 -6.88 -7.14 -7.40
C SER A 119 -5.94 -8.31 -7.13
N VAL A 120 -5.35 -8.41 -5.93
CA VAL A 120 -4.42 -9.49 -5.61
C VAL A 120 -5.14 -10.84 -5.57
N HIS A 121 -6.34 -10.88 -4.99
CA HIS A 121 -7.15 -12.10 -4.95
C HIS A 121 -7.63 -12.54 -6.34
N SER A 122 -7.99 -11.61 -7.23
CA SER A 122 -8.31 -11.93 -8.63
C SER A 122 -7.14 -12.57 -9.36
N GLN A 123 -5.91 -12.09 -9.15
CA GLN A 123 -4.72 -12.69 -9.75
C GLN A 123 -4.45 -14.10 -9.19
N ILE A 124 -4.62 -14.32 -7.89
CA ILE A 124 -4.48 -15.66 -7.29
C ILE A 124 -5.53 -16.61 -7.88
N PHE A 125 -6.76 -16.14 -8.04
CA PHE A 125 -7.83 -16.89 -8.70
C PHE A 125 -7.46 -17.25 -10.15
N CYS A 126 -6.91 -16.32 -10.94
CA CYS A 126 -6.46 -16.60 -12.30
C CYS A 126 -5.43 -17.74 -12.37
N ILE A 127 -4.44 -17.74 -11.46
CA ILE A 127 -3.44 -18.81 -11.37
C ILE A 127 -4.10 -20.16 -11.04
N PHE A 128 -5.09 -20.15 -10.15
CA PHE A 128 -5.83 -21.36 -9.77
C PHE A 128 -6.75 -21.88 -10.88
N ALA A 129 -7.29 -20.98 -11.72
CA ALA A 129 -8.27 -21.29 -12.75
C ALA A 129 -7.65 -21.69 -14.11
N GLU A 130 -6.41 -21.30 -14.38
CA GLU A 130 -5.73 -21.39 -15.69
C GLU A 130 -5.92 -22.70 -16.46
N ARG A 131 -5.92 -23.85 -15.78
CA ARG A 131 -5.98 -25.18 -16.40
C ARG A 131 -7.18 -26.01 -15.97
N ARG A 132 -8.16 -25.38 -15.33
CA ARG A 132 -9.38 -26.07 -14.91
C ARG A 132 -10.34 -26.15 -16.09
N GLU A 133 -10.96 -27.33 -16.24
CA GLU A 133 -12.03 -27.51 -17.22
C GLU A 133 -13.14 -26.48 -16.98
N GLY A 134 -13.56 -25.79 -18.05
CA GLY A 134 -14.61 -24.76 -18.01
C GLY A 134 -14.13 -23.31 -17.99
N PHE A 135 -12.82 -23.04 -17.87
CA PHE A 135 -12.28 -21.68 -17.98
C PHE A 135 -11.53 -21.48 -19.30
N ASP A 136 -11.84 -20.36 -19.97
CA ASP A 136 -11.10 -19.91 -21.15
C ASP A 136 -9.80 -19.21 -20.74
N LEU A 137 -8.67 -19.67 -21.30
CA LEU A 137 -7.34 -19.16 -20.97
C LEU A 137 -7.14 -17.68 -21.37
N ASN A 138 -7.73 -17.23 -22.47
CA ASN A 138 -7.65 -15.82 -22.88
C ASN A 138 -8.45 -14.92 -21.94
N ILE A 139 -9.61 -15.38 -21.47
CA ILE A 139 -10.37 -14.66 -20.44
C ILE A 139 -9.55 -14.55 -19.15
N ILE A 140 -8.90 -15.62 -18.71
CA ILE A 140 -8.02 -15.60 -17.54
C ILE A 140 -6.87 -14.61 -17.69
N ARG A 141 -6.20 -14.60 -18.86
CA ARG A 141 -5.13 -13.64 -19.18
C ARG A 141 -5.63 -12.20 -19.10
N ILE A 142 -6.82 -11.91 -19.64
CA ILE A 142 -7.43 -10.58 -19.58
C ILE A 142 -7.74 -10.19 -18.14
N ILE A 143 -8.36 -11.08 -17.35
CA ILE A 143 -8.70 -10.80 -15.95
C ILE A 143 -7.43 -10.53 -15.13
N ASP A 144 -6.37 -11.34 -15.30
CA ASP A 144 -5.12 -11.13 -14.57
C ASP A 144 -4.46 -9.81 -14.97
N ALA A 145 -4.40 -9.50 -16.26
CA ALA A 145 -3.89 -8.21 -16.75
C ALA A 145 -4.68 -7.04 -16.15
N VAL A 146 -6.02 -7.05 -16.22
CA VAL A 146 -6.86 -6.01 -15.60
C VAL A 146 -6.60 -5.90 -14.10
N ALA A 147 -6.43 -7.02 -13.40
CA ALA A 147 -6.15 -7.03 -11.97
C ALA A 147 -4.77 -6.44 -11.62
N VAL A 148 -3.73 -6.68 -12.42
CA VAL A 148 -2.41 -6.03 -12.26
C VAL A 148 -2.53 -4.52 -12.40
N HIS A 149 -3.29 -4.05 -13.39
CA HIS A 149 -3.51 -2.61 -13.59
C HIS A 149 -4.36 -1.98 -12.51
N ALA A 150 -5.45 -2.64 -12.12
CA ALA A 150 -6.31 -2.22 -11.02
C ALA A 150 -5.50 -2.10 -9.71
N TYR A 151 -4.55 -3.01 -9.46
CA TYR A 151 -3.67 -2.92 -8.29
C TYR A 151 -2.90 -1.60 -8.23
N VAL A 152 -2.31 -1.17 -9.35
CA VAL A 152 -1.59 0.12 -9.43
C VAL A 152 -2.55 1.30 -9.30
N PHE A 153 -3.69 1.26 -9.98
CA PHE A 153 -4.70 2.32 -9.90
C PHE A 153 -5.22 2.51 -8.47
N PHE A 154 -5.56 1.42 -7.78
CA PHE A 154 -6.04 1.47 -6.40
C PHE A 154 -4.95 1.90 -5.43
N TYR A 155 -3.69 1.56 -5.69
CA TYR A 155 -2.57 2.13 -4.95
C TYR A 155 -2.49 3.65 -5.12
N LEU A 156 -2.71 4.20 -6.32
CA LEU A 156 -2.71 5.65 -6.54
C LEU A 156 -3.82 6.36 -5.74
N LEU A 157 -4.99 5.75 -5.61
CA LEU A 157 -6.07 6.27 -4.75
C LEU A 157 -5.69 6.22 -3.27
N PHE A 158 -4.98 5.16 -2.86
CA PHE A 158 -4.55 4.94 -1.49
C PHE A 158 -3.34 5.81 -1.08
N CYS A 159 -2.36 6.02 -1.96
CA CYS A 159 -1.05 6.55 -1.59
C CYS A 159 -1.12 8.01 -1.11
N ASN A 160 -0.16 8.40 -0.26
CA ASN A 160 -0.03 9.76 0.30
C ASN A 160 1.19 10.51 -0.26
N LEU A 161 1.80 10.02 -1.34
CA LEU A 161 3.03 10.59 -1.91
C LEU A 161 2.85 12.02 -2.42
N GLY A 162 1.70 12.33 -3.00
CA GLY A 162 1.37 13.67 -3.52
C GLY A 162 0.66 14.59 -2.53
N THR A 163 0.46 14.17 -1.27
CA THR A 163 -0.38 14.92 -0.32
C THR A 163 0.43 15.80 0.62
N ARG A 164 -0.18 16.86 1.14
CA ARG A 164 0.39 17.69 2.21
C ARG A 164 0.04 17.16 3.59
N LEU A 165 -1.21 16.74 3.74
CA LEU A 165 -1.74 16.09 4.92
C LEU A 165 -2.21 14.67 4.55
N TYR A 166 -1.89 13.72 5.42
CA TYR A 166 -2.24 12.31 5.24
C TYR A 166 -3.13 11.83 6.38
N VAL A 167 -3.91 10.78 6.08
CA VAL A 167 -4.77 10.11 7.05
C VAL A 167 -3.97 9.04 7.78
N ARG A 168 -4.14 8.97 9.09
CA ARG A 168 -3.49 7.98 9.95
C ARG A 168 -4.47 7.47 11.01
N LEU A 169 -4.40 6.19 11.35
CA LEU A 169 -5.07 5.69 12.55
C LEU A 169 -4.38 6.18 13.83
N PRO A 170 -5.12 6.47 14.91
CA PRO A 170 -4.53 6.65 16.23
C PRO A 170 -3.65 5.44 16.58
N VAL A 171 -2.59 5.65 17.37
CA VAL A 171 -1.63 4.58 17.67
C VAL A 171 -2.34 3.36 18.26
N LYS A 172 -3.26 3.53 19.21
CA LYS A 172 -4.08 2.43 19.78
C LYS A 172 -4.89 1.64 18.75
N MET A 173 -5.19 2.22 17.58
CA MET A 173 -5.99 1.61 16.52
C MET A 173 -5.14 0.94 15.43
N MET A 174 -3.83 1.18 15.39
CA MET A 174 -2.93 0.50 14.45
C MET A 174 -2.92 -1.03 14.68
N PRO A 175 -2.78 -1.85 13.62
CA PRO A 175 -2.94 -3.30 13.74
C PRO A 175 -1.92 -4.02 14.63
N PHE A 176 -0.69 -3.52 14.68
CA PHE A 176 0.43 -4.13 15.40
C PHE A 176 0.89 -3.30 16.62
N SER A 177 0.09 -2.32 17.05
CA SER A 177 0.40 -1.53 18.24
C SER A 177 -0.16 -2.19 19.49
N PHE A 178 0.58 -2.09 20.60
CA PHE A 178 0.20 -2.65 21.90
C PHE A 178 -0.17 -4.16 21.82
N GLY A 179 0.57 -4.90 21.00
CA GLY A 179 0.35 -6.33 20.75
C GLY A 179 -0.36 -6.61 19.42
N VAL A 180 -0.62 -7.89 19.15
CA VAL A 180 -1.31 -8.34 17.94
C VAL A 180 -2.81 -8.43 18.21
N LYS A 181 -3.60 -7.61 17.51
CA LYS A 181 -5.05 -7.56 17.67
C LYS A 181 -5.74 -8.82 17.18
N LEU A 182 -6.92 -9.12 17.74
CA LEU A 182 -7.68 -10.33 17.41
C LEU A 182 -7.98 -10.45 15.91
N TYR A 183 -8.44 -9.38 15.26
CA TYR A 183 -8.74 -9.42 13.82
C TYR A 183 -7.49 -9.71 12.98
N VAL A 184 -6.30 -9.27 13.39
CA VAL A 184 -5.04 -9.58 12.69
C VAL A 184 -4.77 -11.08 12.75
N LYS A 185 -4.99 -11.70 13.92
CA LYS A 185 -4.85 -13.17 14.09
C LYS A 185 -5.86 -13.91 13.21
N VAL A 186 -7.11 -13.47 13.19
CA VAL A 186 -8.16 -14.07 12.35
C VAL A 186 -7.80 -13.98 10.87
N ILE A 187 -7.41 -12.79 10.39
CA ILE A 187 -6.98 -12.59 9.01
C ILE A 187 -5.78 -13.48 8.68
N ALA A 188 -4.81 -13.63 9.60
CA ALA A 188 -3.65 -14.51 9.41
C ALA A 188 -4.07 -15.99 9.25
N VAL A 189 -4.98 -16.48 10.10
CA VAL A 189 -5.50 -17.85 10.00
C VAL A 189 -6.25 -18.07 8.69
N LEU A 190 -7.08 -17.10 8.27
CA LEU A 190 -7.78 -17.18 6.98
C LEU A 190 -6.81 -17.22 5.80
N HIS A 191 -5.74 -16.42 5.83
CA HIS A 191 -4.71 -16.45 4.79
C HIS A 191 -3.93 -17.76 4.78
N LEU A 192 -3.67 -18.35 5.94
CA LEU A 192 -3.02 -19.66 6.05
C LEU A 192 -3.89 -20.77 5.46
N ILE A 193 -5.19 -20.80 5.79
CA ILE A 193 -6.15 -21.74 5.21
C ILE A 193 -6.19 -21.55 3.69
N TYR A 194 -6.24 -20.30 3.22
CA TYR A 194 -6.26 -20.00 1.79
C TYR A 194 -4.99 -20.49 1.07
N ALA A 195 -3.82 -20.33 1.70
CA ALA A 195 -2.56 -20.87 1.17
C ALA A 195 -2.56 -22.40 1.09
N ILE A 196 -3.10 -23.09 2.10
CA ILE A 196 -3.21 -24.55 2.10
C ILE A 196 -4.16 -25.03 0.98
N ILE A 197 -5.32 -24.38 0.83
CA ILE A 197 -6.27 -24.70 -0.25
C ILE A 197 -5.60 -24.54 -1.62
N LEU A 198 -4.84 -23.46 -1.81
CA LEU A 198 -4.12 -23.23 -3.04
C LEU A 198 -3.05 -24.30 -3.29
N LEU A 199 -2.28 -24.67 -2.25
CA LEU A 199 -1.25 -25.70 -2.35
C LEU A 199 -1.84 -27.06 -2.78
N ILE A 200 -2.98 -27.44 -2.20
CA ILE A 200 -3.67 -28.71 -2.51
C ILE A 200 -4.30 -28.66 -3.89
N GLY A 201 -4.93 -27.53 -4.26
CA GLY A 201 -5.66 -27.41 -5.50
C GLY A 201 -4.82 -27.04 -6.72
N LEU A 202 -3.55 -26.67 -6.54
CA LEU A 202 -2.59 -26.57 -7.63
C LEU A 202 -2.08 -27.98 -7.98
N GLU A 203 -2.37 -28.42 -9.19
CA GLU A 203 -1.91 -29.72 -9.67
C GLU A 203 -0.40 -29.76 -9.87
N SER A 204 0.27 -30.76 -9.29
CA SER A 204 1.72 -30.94 -9.40
C SER A 204 2.21 -31.22 -10.83
N GLN A 205 1.32 -31.72 -11.70
CA GLN A 205 1.61 -31.93 -13.12
C GLN A 205 1.54 -30.65 -13.96
N ASN A 206 1.15 -29.52 -13.36
CA ASN A 206 1.07 -28.25 -14.06
C ASN A 206 2.48 -27.78 -14.46
N GLN A 207 2.63 -27.38 -15.72
CA GLN A 207 3.88 -26.77 -16.16
C GLN A 207 4.17 -25.53 -15.31
N ARG A 208 5.40 -25.41 -14.82
CA ARG A 208 5.86 -24.32 -13.94
C ARG A 208 5.17 -24.32 -12.56
N TYR A 209 4.71 -25.47 -12.07
CA TYR A 209 4.12 -25.64 -10.72
C TYR A 209 4.88 -24.87 -9.63
N HIS A 210 6.20 -25.06 -9.53
CA HIS A 210 7.02 -24.39 -8.51
C HIS A 210 6.99 -22.86 -8.61
N LEU A 211 7.00 -22.30 -9.83
CA LEU A 211 6.89 -20.86 -10.04
C LEU A 211 5.51 -20.34 -9.65
N LYS A 212 4.44 -21.05 -10.05
CA LYS A 212 3.05 -20.70 -9.71
C LYS A 212 2.84 -20.73 -8.20
N LEU A 213 3.37 -21.74 -7.52
CA LEU A 213 3.33 -21.84 -6.07
C LEU A 213 4.10 -20.70 -5.40
N LEU A 214 5.31 -20.40 -5.87
CA LEU A 214 6.13 -19.31 -5.33
C LEU A 214 5.44 -17.95 -5.47
N ILE A 215 4.99 -17.61 -6.68
CA ILE A 215 4.34 -16.32 -6.96
C ILE A 215 3.03 -16.19 -6.19
N SER A 216 2.24 -17.26 -6.12
CA SER A 216 0.97 -17.21 -5.39
C SER A 216 1.18 -17.12 -3.88
N SER A 217 2.18 -17.82 -3.33
CA SER A 217 2.54 -17.71 -1.91
C SER A 217 2.97 -16.28 -1.57
N PHE A 218 3.77 -15.66 -2.44
CA PHE A 218 4.14 -14.25 -2.30
C PHE A 218 2.92 -13.32 -2.40
N LYS A 219 2.01 -13.55 -3.36
CA LYS A 219 0.74 -12.80 -3.48
C LYS A 219 -0.11 -12.90 -2.21
N ILE A 220 -0.25 -14.09 -1.62
CA ILE A 220 -0.99 -14.32 -0.36
C ILE A 220 -0.30 -13.61 0.82
N PHE A 221 1.03 -13.66 0.89
CA PHE A 221 1.77 -12.92 1.90
C PHE A 221 1.55 -11.41 1.79
N CYS A 222 1.61 -10.87 0.57
CA CYS A 222 1.31 -9.46 0.33
C CYS A 222 -0.16 -9.13 0.69
N SER A 223 -1.11 -9.95 0.28
CA SER A 223 -2.54 -9.72 0.54
C SER A 223 -2.83 -9.66 2.04
N PHE A 224 -2.14 -10.45 2.87
CA PHE A 224 -2.30 -10.41 4.33
C PHE A 224 -2.12 -8.99 4.90
N PHE A 225 -1.01 -8.32 4.57
CA PHE A 225 -0.75 -6.97 5.08
C PHE A 225 -1.73 -5.94 4.53
N ILE A 226 -2.10 -6.06 3.25
CA ILE A 226 -3.08 -5.18 2.62
C ILE A 226 -4.45 -5.35 3.29
N SER A 227 -4.89 -6.60 3.52
CA SER A 227 -6.15 -6.90 4.22
C SER A 227 -6.15 -6.41 5.65
N VAL A 228 -5.02 -6.51 6.37
CA VAL A 228 -4.90 -5.99 7.74
C VAL A 228 -5.06 -4.47 7.76
N ASP A 229 -4.37 -3.75 6.88
CA ASP A 229 -4.52 -2.29 6.77
C ASP A 229 -5.93 -1.91 6.30
N ALA A 230 -6.49 -2.61 5.31
CA ALA A 230 -7.84 -2.43 4.80
C ALA A 230 -8.88 -2.58 5.90
N PHE A 231 -8.83 -3.68 6.65
CA PHE A 231 -9.74 -3.94 7.77
C PHE A 231 -9.64 -2.82 8.81
N SER A 232 -8.42 -2.43 9.17
CA SER A 232 -8.18 -1.37 10.15
C SER A 232 -8.79 -0.03 9.71
N MET A 233 -8.70 0.31 8.42
CA MET A 233 -9.21 1.58 7.88
C MET A 233 -10.72 1.56 7.61
N ILE A 234 -11.28 0.43 7.17
CA ILE A 234 -12.71 0.29 6.86
C ILE A 234 -13.54 0.33 8.14
N PHE A 235 -13.08 -0.35 9.18
CA PHE A 235 -13.81 -0.49 10.45
C PHE A 235 -13.37 0.49 11.53
N THR A 236 -12.57 1.51 11.17
CA THR A 236 -12.24 2.56 12.13
C THR A 236 -13.46 3.43 12.43
N ASP A 237 -13.50 3.97 13.65
CA ASP A 237 -14.50 4.97 14.08
C ASP A 237 -13.90 6.38 14.16
N GLN A 238 -12.59 6.50 14.10
CA GLN A 238 -11.87 7.76 14.15
C GLN A 238 -10.54 7.66 13.38
N PHE A 239 -10.02 8.79 12.97
CA PHE A 239 -8.71 8.90 12.33
C PHE A 239 -8.07 10.25 12.65
N LEU A 240 -6.81 10.38 12.30
CA LEU A 240 -6.02 11.59 12.47
C LEU A 240 -5.67 12.15 11.09
N ILE A 241 -5.74 13.47 10.96
CA ILE A 241 -5.13 14.19 9.85
C ILE A 241 -3.76 14.68 10.31
N CYS A 242 -2.71 14.24 9.61
CA CYS A 242 -1.33 14.44 10.02
C CYS A 242 -0.52 15.16 8.94
N LYS A 243 0.43 16.01 9.36
CA LYS A 243 1.50 16.54 8.52
C LYS A 243 2.58 15.48 8.34
N HIS A 244 3.11 15.37 7.13
CA HIS A 244 4.27 14.54 6.83
C HIS A 244 5.49 14.87 7.71
N ARG A 245 6.24 13.82 8.07
CA ARG A 245 7.50 13.88 8.80
C ARG A 245 8.60 13.21 7.98
N GLU A 246 9.73 13.91 7.83
CA GLU A 246 10.87 13.45 7.02
C GLU A 246 11.58 12.28 7.68
N ARG A 247 11.76 12.36 9.00
CA ARG A 247 12.46 11.34 9.78
C ARG A 247 11.57 10.76 10.86
N LYS A 248 11.94 9.57 11.36
CA LYS A 248 11.24 8.94 12.49
C LYS A 248 11.35 9.81 13.75
N GLU A 249 12.51 10.41 14.03
CA GLU A 249 12.71 11.23 15.24
C GLU A 249 11.86 12.52 15.23
N ASP A 250 11.44 12.98 14.05
CA ASP A 250 10.59 14.17 13.92
C ASP A 250 9.19 13.98 14.53
N PHE A 251 8.75 12.73 14.75
CA PHE A 251 7.50 12.42 15.42
C PHE A 251 7.46 12.90 16.87
N GLU A 252 8.59 12.83 17.55
CA GLU A 252 8.72 13.17 18.98
C GLU A 252 9.28 14.58 19.16
N THR A 253 10.11 15.05 18.22
CA THR A 253 10.86 16.29 18.38
C THR A 253 10.22 17.52 17.74
N LYS A 254 9.40 17.38 16.68
CA LYS A 254 8.82 18.53 15.97
C LYS A 254 7.35 18.73 16.34
N LYS A 255 7.00 19.95 16.78
CA LYS A 255 5.59 20.33 16.97
C LYS A 255 4.82 20.40 15.63
N PRO A 256 3.52 20.07 15.59
CA PRO A 256 2.79 19.36 16.65
C PRO A 256 3.29 17.92 16.81
N ILE A 257 3.43 17.44 18.04
CA ILE A 257 3.94 16.08 18.30
C ILE A 257 3.06 15.05 17.56
N GLY A 258 3.68 14.03 16.98
CA GLY A 258 2.99 13.05 16.14
C GLY A 258 2.64 13.55 14.73
N GLY A 259 2.79 14.86 14.46
CA GLY A 259 2.33 15.49 13.23
C GLY A 259 0.82 15.74 13.18
N THR A 260 0.07 15.46 14.25
CA THR A 260 -1.39 15.57 14.27
C THR A 260 -1.83 17.02 14.15
N ILE A 261 -2.67 17.29 13.15
CA ILE A 261 -3.30 18.59 12.90
C ILE A 261 -4.75 18.58 13.39
N CYS A 262 -5.46 17.45 13.23
CA CYS A 262 -6.86 17.32 13.59
C CYS A 262 -7.18 15.87 13.98
N HIS A 263 -8.00 15.72 15.02
CA HIS A 263 -8.64 14.47 15.40
C HIS A 263 -10.02 14.41 14.75
N VAL A 264 -10.30 13.32 14.03
CA VAL A 264 -11.53 13.21 13.24
C VAL A 264 -12.31 11.98 13.69
N ALA A 265 -13.57 12.20 14.10
CA ALA A 265 -14.53 11.14 14.39
C ALA A 265 -15.40 10.88 13.15
N ILE A 266 -15.67 9.62 12.86
CA ILE A 266 -16.58 9.24 11.78
C ILE A 266 -18.00 9.30 12.33
N ARG A 267 -18.80 10.29 11.90
CA ARG A 267 -20.12 10.60 12.50
C ARG A 267 -21.02 9.37 12.59
N ARG A 268 -21.11 8.61 11.49
CA ARG A 268 -21.92 7.37 11.42
C ARG A 268 -21.48 6.28 12.40
N ALA A 269 -20.21 6.23 12.77
CA ALA A 269 -19.68 5.24 13.70
C ALA A 269 -19.81 5.73 15.16
N PHE A 270 -19.54 7.01 15.38
CA PHE A 270 -19.67 7.67 16.68
C PHE A 270 -21.12 7.63 17.17
N ASN A 271 -22.09 8.01 16.34
CA ASN A 271 -23.51 8.05 16.70
C ASN A 271 -24.11 6.66 17.02
N LYS A 272 -23.49 5.57 16.55
CA LYS A 272 -23.94 4.20 16.86
C LYS A 272 -23.54 3.75 18.26
N ARG A 273 -22.54 4.40 18.84
CA ARG A 273 -21.95 4.06 20.14
C ARG A 273 -22.52 5.00 21.19
N LYS A 274 -23.60 4.54 21.84
CA LYS A 274 -24.33 5.27 22.89
C LYS A 274 -23.47 5.59 24.12
N ASP A 275 -22.31 4.93 24.23
CA ASP A 275 -21.31 5.01 25.28
C ASP A 275 -20.38 6.22 25.17
N PHE A 276 -20.31 6.91 24.02
CA PHE A 276 -19.32 7.97 23.82
C PHE A 276 -19.75 9.38 24.27
N GLY A 277 -21.00 9.58 24.66
CA GLY A 277 -21.49 10.90 25.10
C GLY A 277 -21.33 11.97 24.00
N ASP A 278 -21.07 13.21 24.41
CA ASP A 278 -20.79 14.30 23.48
C ASP A 278 -19.43 14.14 22.78
N LEU A 279 -19.31 14.64 21.55
CA LEU A 279 -18.04 14.63 20.82
C LEU A 279 -16.99 15.43 21.62
N PRO A 280 -15.79 14.88 21.88
CA PRO A 280 -14.73 15.60 22.57
C PRO A 280 -14.38 16.92 21.86
N ALA A 281 -14.08 17.97 22.64
CA ALA A 281 -13.88 19.32 22.13
C ALA A 281 -12.72 19.46 21.10
N ASP A 282 -11.77 18.53 21.12
CA ASP A 282 -10.62 18.47 20.21
C ASP A 282 -10.89 17.67 18.92
N PHE A 283 -12.08 17.08 18.78
CA PHE A 283 -12.48 16.29 17.61
C PHE A 283 -13.38 17.09 16.66
N GLN A 284 -13.30 16.76 15.38
CA GLN A 284 -14.22 17.20 14.35
C GLN A 284 -14.86 15.99 13.68
N TYR A 285 -16.06 16.15 13.12
CA TYR A 285 -16.67 15.09 12.33
C TYR A 285 -16.07 15.02 10.92
N ASP A 286 -16.07 13.84 10.32
CA ASP A 286 -15.49 13.56 9.00
C ASP A 286 -16.15 14.32 7.85
N ASP A 287 -17.39 14.78 8.05
CA ASP A 287 -18.17 15.58 7.10
C ASP A 287 -18.11 17.10 7.35
N ASP A 288 -17.52 17.57 8.46
CA ASP A 288 -17.42 19.00 8.80
C ASP A 288 -16.00 19.40 9.25
N ILE A 289 -15.00 18.98 8.47
CA ILE A 289 -13.60 19.26 8.78
C ILE A 289 -13.22 20.69 8.38
N LYS A 290 -12.96 21.54 9.38
CA LYS A 290 -12.51 22.93 9.24
C LYS A 290 -11.06 23.08 9.69
N LEU A 291 -10.15 23.08 8.71
CA LEU A 291 -8.73 23.35 8.96
C LEU A 291 -8.37 24.80 8.62
N HIS A 292 -7.20 25.25 9.10
CA HIS A 292 -6.66 26.55 8.70
C HIS A 292 -6.46 26.62 7.16
N PRO A 293 -6.85 27.71 6.47
CA PRO A 293 -6.81 27.83 4.99
C PRO A 293 -5.49 27.44 4.35
N LYS A 294 -4.37 27.74 5.03
CA LYS A 294 -3.01 27.32 4.64
C LYS A 294 -2.90 25.85 4.27
N TRP A 295 -3.73 24.95 4.82
CA TRP A 295 -3.66 23.51 4.55
C TRP A 295 -4.36 23.09 3.26
N TYR A 296 -5.23 23.92 2.70
CA TYR A 296 -5.95 23.64 1.46
C TYR A 296 -5.18 24.11 0.21
N THR A 297 -4.14 24.94 0.37
CA THR A 297 -3.31 25.40 -0.76
C THR A 297 -2.49 24.25 -1.35
N LYS A 298 -2.27 24.30 -2.69
CA LYS A 298 -1.45 23.31 -3.39
C LYS A 298 -0.08 23.16 -2.71
N TYR A 299 0.33 21.91 -2.51
CA TYR A 299 1.64 21.60 -1.96
C TYR A 299 2.71 21.91 -3.00
N GLN A 300 3.59 22.88 -2.71
CA GLN A 300 4.85 23.00 -3.42
C GLN A 300 5.89 22.21 -2.63
N PRO A 301 6.43 21.10 -3.16
CA PRO A 301 7.55 20.44 -2.51
C PRO A 301 8.71 21.43 -2.43
N CYS A 302 9.17 21.75 -1.22
CA CYS A 302 10.50 22.35 -1.04
C CYS A 302 11.50 21.27 -1.46
N VAL A 303 11.90 21.28 -2.72
CA VAL A 303 13.08 20.56 -3.16
C VAL A 303 14.28 21.41 -2.73
N GLU A 304 14.60 21.39 -1.44
CA GLU A 304 15.94 21.76 -0.99
C GLU A 304 16.81 20.55 -1.29
N PHE A 305 17.40 20.52 -2.49
CA PHE A 305 18.56 19.66 -2.74
C PHE A 305 19.64 20.09 -1.74
N VAL A 306 19.94 19.20 -0.79
CA VAL A 306 21.18 19.25 0.01
C VAL A 306 22.22 18.41 -0.71
#